data_AF-A0A087VKA7-F1
#
_entry.id   AF-A0A087VKA7-F1
#
_cell.length_a   1.000
_cell.length_b   1.000
_cell.length_c   1.000
_cell.angle_alpha   90.00
_cell.angle_beta   90.00
_cell.angle_gamma   90.00
#
_symmetry.space_group_name_H-M   'P 1'
#
loop_
_entity.id
_entity.type
_entity.pdbx_description
1 polymer ?
#
loop_
_entity_poly.entity_id
_entity_poly.type
_entity_poly.pdbx_seq_one_letter_code
_entity_poly.pdbx_strand_id
1 'polypeptide(L)'
;TYLFVYDLMQFCGHSWIFTNMIIRFISFGKDSLADTFYSIGLVMRLCQLMSILEIPHILIGIDKSRLFPRFLQITERIIVLFVVINSQEEVQGKYIVCVLFFLWNLLDVVRYTYNMLARTGIYYLPLTWLNFSLCIPLYPLSVLAKAFAIWVSLPYFESFGTYSIKLPLPITFSIYFPYVLKMYLLVLFIGMCFIIQNLLSERKAHLGTGNIKKKRS
;
A
#
# COMPACT_ATOMS: atom_id res chain seq x y z
N THR A 1 -11.80 -10.95 19.48
CA THR A 1 -11.29 -9.77 20.22
C THR A 1 -9.94 -9.29 19.71
N TYR A 2 -8.90 -10.13 19.63
CA TYR A 2 -7.57 -9.73 19.15
C TYR A 2 -7.56 -9.00 17.79
N LEU A 3 -8.15 -9.58 16.74
CA LEU A 3 -8.13 -8.96 15.40
C LEU A 3 -8.87 -7.60 15.35
N PHE A 4 -9.89 -7.41 16.18
CA PHE A 4 -10.56 -6.10 16.27
C PHE A 4 -9.63 -5.04 16.83
N VAL A 5 -8.86 -5.36 17.88
CA VAL A 5 -7.86 -4.45 18.46
C VAL A 5 -6.74 -4.15 17.46
N TYR A 6 -6.30 -5.17 16.71
CA TYR A 6 -5.33 -5.00 15.62
C TYR A 6 -5.85 -4.04 14.54
N ASP A 7 -7.06 -4.27 14.02
CA ASP A 7 -7.64 -3.40 12.99
C ASP A 7 -7.88 -1.98 13.52
N LEU A 8 -8.28 -1.83 14.79
CA LEU A 8 -8.43 -0.53 15.44
C LEU A 8 -7.09 0.23 15.52
N MET A 9 -6.03 -0.45 15.93
CA MET A 9 -4.69 0.16 16.02
C MET A 9 -4.21 0.63 14.63
N GLN A 10 -4.39 -0.21 13.61
CA GLN A 10 -4.07 0.14 12.24
C GLN A 10 -4.93 1.29 11.71
N PHE A 11 -6.23 1.27 11.99
CA PHE A 11 -7.15 2.36 11.66
C PHE A 11 -6.70 3.69 12.28
N CYS A 12 -6.36 3.70 13.57
CA CYS A 12 -5.88 4.89 14.27
C CYS A 12 -4.58 5.42 13.64
N GLY A 13 -3.62 4.54 13.36
CA GLY A 13 -2.35 4.92 12.74
C GLY A 13 -2.54 5.53 11.36
N HIS A 14 -3.28 4.87 10.48
CA HIS A 14 -3.54 5.37 9.13
C HIS A 14 -4.41 6.64 9.11
N SER A 15 -5.39 6.75 10.02
CA SER A 15 -6.21 7.96 10.16
C SER A 15 -5.37 9.14 10.64
N TRP A 16 -4.50 8.94 11.62
CA TRP A 16 -3.59 9.99 12.09
C TRP A 16 -2.67 10.47 10.96
N ILE A 17 -2.08 9.56 10.18
CA ILE A 17 -1.26 9.94 9.01
C ILE A 17 -2.10 10.73 8.02
N PHE A 18 -3.27 10.22 7.63
CA PHE A 18 -4.15 10.84 6.64
C PHE A 18 -4.58 12.26 7.04
N THR A 19 -5.01 12.46 8.29
CA THR A 19 -5.40 13.77 8.81
C THR A 19 -4.22 14.73 8.86
N ASN A 20 -3.04 14.29 9.32
CA ASN A 20 -1.83 15.13 9.33
C ASN A 20 -1.43 15.57 7.92
N MET A 21 -1.53 14.68 6.93
CA MET A 21 -1.25 15.01 5.53
C MET A 21 -2.23 16.07 4.99
N ILE A 22 -3.53 15.94 5.27
CA ILE A 22 -4.53 16.92 4.84
C ILE A 22 -4.28 18.28 5.47
N ILE A 23 -4.08 18.33 6.79
CA ILE A 23 -3.85 19.58 7.52
C ILE A 23 -2.61 20.29 6.96
N ARG A 24 -1.49 19.58 6.80
CA ARG A 24 -0.24 20.18 6.30
C ARG A 24 -0.36 20.66 4.87
N PHE A 25 -1.04 19.90 4.02
CA PHE A 25 -1.31 20.30 2.64
C PHE A 25 -2.14 21.59 2.57
N ILE A 26 -3.16 21.74 3.43
CA ILE A 26 -3.99 22.94 3.49
C ILE A 26 -3.23 24.13 4.09
N SER A 27 -2.47 23.92 5.17
CA SER A 27 -1.82 25.00 5.93
C SER A 27 -0.58 25.57 5.26
N PHE A 28 0.23 24.74 4.60
CA PHE A 28 1.57 25.13 4.14
C PHE A 28 1.77 24.92 2.64
N GLY A 29 0.77 24.39 1.93
CA GLY A 29 0.85 24.19 0.48
C GLY A 29 2.03 23.30 0.06
N LYS A 30 2.67 23.67 -1.06
CA LYS A 30 3.72 22.88 -1.71
C LYS A 30 5.04 22.82 -0.94
N ASP A 31 5.31 23.80 -0.07
CA ASP A 31 6.60 23.92 0.61
C ASP A 31 6.73 22.97 1.82
N SER A 32 5.65 22.28 2.21
CA SER A 32 5.62 21.38 3.38
C SER A 32 5.89 19.90 3.09
N LEU A 33 6.24 19.53 1.86
CA LEU A 33 6.35 18.12 1.48
C LEU A 33 7.44 17.38 2.26
N ALA A 34 8.61 18.00 2.43
CA ALA A 34 9.72 17.43 3.18
C ALA A 34 9.38 17.28 4.67
N ASP A 35 8.84 18.34 5.29
CA ASP A 35 8.41 18.33 6.69
C ASP A 35 7.30 17.32 6.97
N THR A 36 6.40 17.14 5.99
CA THR A 36 5.32 16.16 6.06
C THR A 36 5.89 14.75 6.14
N PHE A 37 6.84 14.41 5.26
CA PHE A 37 7.49 13.09 5.30
C PHE A 37 8.22 12.85 6.61
N TYR A 38 9.00 13.83 7.09
CA TYR A 38 9.72 13.71 8.36
C TYR A 38 8.77 13.42 9.53
N SER A 39 7.61 14.09 9.54
CA SER A 39 6.62 13.95 10.62
C SER A 39 5.85 12.63 10.58
N ILE A 40 5.48 12.14 9.39
CA ILE A 40 4.62 10.94 9.25
C ILE A 40 5.38 9.66 8.92
N GLY A 41 6.63 9.77 8.46
CA GLY A 41 7.39 8.66 7.90
C GLY A 41 7.68 7.54 8.90
N LEU A 42 7.89 7.88 10.17
CA LEU A 42 8.05 6.88 11.24
C LEU A 42 6.76 6.06 11.43
N VAL A 43 5.63 6.75 11.59
CA VAL A 43 4.33 6.08 11.82
C VAL A 43 3.95 5.25 10.59
N MET A 44 4.17 5.76 9.37
CA MET A 44 3.95 5.01 8.14
C MET A 44 4.76 3.72 8.09
N ARG A 45 6.06 3.76 8.43
CA ARG A 45 6.92 2.57 8.51
C ARG A 45 6.39 1.56 9.52
N LEU A 46 5.98 2.01 10.70
CA LEU A 46 5.43 1.14 11.73
C LEU A 46 4.11 0.48 11.28
N CYS A 47 3.18 1.22 10.68
CA CYS A 47 1.93 0.66 10.17
C CYS A 47 2.16 -0.38 9.04
N GLN A 48 3.09 -0.10 8.12
CA GLN A 48 3.43 -1.06 7.05
C GLN A 48 4.11 -2.32 7.61
N LEU A 49 4.98 -2.20 8.62
CA LEU A 49 5.58 -3.36 9.29
C LEU A 49 4.53 -4.17 10.06
N MET A 50 3.61 -3.51 10.78
CA MET A 50 2.51 -4.19 11.45
C MET A 50 1.61 -4.93 10.46
N SER A 51 1.47 -4.43 9.22
CA SER A 51 0.68 -5.08 8.17
C SER A 51 1.24 -6.45 7.77
N ILE A 52 2.52 -6.74 8.04
CA ILE A 52 3.11 -8.08 7.83
C ILE A 52 2.38 -9.15 8.65
N LEU A 53 1.86 -8.79 9.83
CA LEU A 53 1.14 -9.72 10.71
C LEU A 53 -0.14 -10.27 10.07
N GLU A 54 -0.67 -9.64 9.03
CA GLU A 54 -1.82 -10.17 8.31
C GLU A 54 -1.52 -11.48 7.60
N ILE A 55 -0.27 -11.71 7.19
CA ILE A 55 0.14 -12.98 6.55
C ILE A 55 -0.03 -14.16 7.52
N PRO A 56 0.56 -14.17 8.73
CA PRO A 56 0.30 -15.24 9.68
C PRO A 56 -1.16 -15.31 10.13
N HIS A 57 -1.89 -14.18 10.23
CA HIS A 57 -3.33 -14.22 10.57
C HIS A 57 -4.14 -15.03 9.54
N ILE A 58 -3.82 -14.89 8.25
CA ILE A 58 -4.44 -15.67 7.18
C ILE A 58 -3.95 -17.12 7.18
N LEU A 59 -2.64 -17.36 7.37
CA LEU A 59 -2.07 -18.72 7.37
C LEU A 59 -2.62 -19.60 8.51
N ILE A 60 -2.81 -19.02 9.70
CA ILE A 60 -3.39 -19.70 10.86
C ILE A 60 -4.92 -19.85 10.71
N GLY A 61 -5.53 -19.16 9.73
CA GLY A 61 -6.97 -19.22 9.46
C GLY A 61 -7.83 -18.36 10.39
N ILE A 62 -7.21 -17.45 11.16
CA ILE A 62 -7.95 -16.49 11.99
C ILE A 62 -8.62 -15.44 11.10
N ASP A 63 -7.97 -15.07 10.00
CA ASP A 63 -8.52 -14.24 8.94
C ASP A 63 -8.84 -15.09 7.70
N LYS A 64 -10.03 -14.92 7.12
CA LYS A 64 -10.53 -15.67 5.97
C LYS A 64 -10.16 -15.03 4.61
N SER A 65 -9.33 -13.99 4.62
CA SER A 65 -8.88 -13.31 3.41
C SER A 65 -8.01 -14.22 2.52
N ARG A 66 -7.92 -13.88 1.23
CA ARG A 66 -7.07 -14.62 0.27
C ARG A 66 -5.60 -14.32 0.54
N LEU A 67 -4.81 -15.35 0.83
CA LEU A 67 -3.37 -15.23 1.15
C LEU A 67 -2.58 -14.54 0.04
N PHE A 68 -2.66 -15.06 -1.19
CA PHE A 68 -1.76 -14.65 -2.27
C PHE A 68 -1.93 -13.18 -2.71
N PRO A 69 -3.16 -12.66 -2.94
CA PRO A 69 -3.35 -11.23 -3.19
C PRO A 69 -2.83 -10.36 -2.05
N ARG A 70 -3.04 -10.78 -0.80
CA ARG A 70 -2.62 -10.00 0.37
C ARG A 70 -1.09 -9.97 0.53
N PHE A 71 -0.44 -11.11 0.30
CA PHE A 71 1.01 -11.22 0.27
C PHE A 71 1.63 -10.28 -0.78
N LEU A 72 1.08 -10.26 -2.00
CA LEU A 72 1.56 -9.36 -3.04
C LEU A 72 1.40 -7.89 -2.65
N GLN A 73 0.24 -7.50 -2.10
CA GLN A 73 -0.04 -6.11 -1.66
C GLN A 73 0.88 -5.62 -0.54
N ILE A 74 1.19 -6.47 0.44
CA ILE A 74 2.09 -6.10 1.54
C ILE A 74 3.53 -6.03 1.02
N THR A 75 3.96 -7.03 0.25
CA THR A 75 5.32 -7.11 -0.28
C THR A 75 5.65 -5.92 -1.17
N GLU A 76 4.75 -5.52 -2.07
CA GLU A 76 4.99 -4.38 -2.95
C GLU A 76 5.13 -3.06 -2.18
N ARG A 77 4.37 -2.88 -1.10
CA ARG A 77 4.41 -1.67 -0.28
C ARG A 77 5.68 -1.61 0.54
N ILE A 78 6.11 -2.74 1.11
CA ILE A 78 7.37 -2.83 1.87
C ILE A 78 8.56 -2.58 0.96
N ILE A 79 8.61 -3.18 -0.23
CA ILE A 79 9.70 -2.95 -1.17
C ILE A 79 9.77 -1.47 -1.53
N VAL A 80 8.66 -0.85 -1.95
CA VAL A 80 8.67 0.58 -2.32
C VAL A 80 9.02 1.47 -1.12
N LEU A 81 8.47 1.21 0.06
CA LEU A 81 8.74 2.05 1.24
C LEU A 81 10.18 1.94 1.72
N PHE A 82 10.69 0.73 1.92
CA PHE A 82 12.00 0.53 2.54
C PHE A 82 13.15 0.56 1.53
N VAL A 83 12.95 -0.02 0.34
CA VAL A 83 14.01 -0.11 -0.65
C VAL A 83 14.09 1.17 -1.47
N VAL A 84 12.96 1.74 -1.91
CA VAL A 84 12.97 2.93 -2.79
C VAL A 84 12.99 4.23 -2.00
N ILE A 85 12.03 4.42 -1.09
CA ILE A 85 11.83 5.71 -0.42
C ILE A 85 12.81 5.89 0.76
N ASN A 86 12.95 4.88 1.61
CA ASN A 86 13.77 5.00 2.82
C ASN A 86 15.28 4.97 2.52
N SER A 87 15.72 4.44 1.38
CA SER A 87 17.14 4.38 1.03
C SER A 87 17.67 5.66 0.37
N GLN A 88 16.79 6.55 -0.10
CA GLN A 88 17.15 7.77 -0.82
C GLN A 88 16.44 8.97 -0.18
N GLU A 89 17.14 9.76 0.62
CA GLU A 89 16.57 10.92 1.32
C GLU A 89 16.01 11.97 0.34
N GLU A 90 16.61 12.10 -0.84
CA GLU A 90 16.21 13.02 -1.91
C GLU A 90 14.84 12.67 -2.49
N VAL A 91 14.44 11.40 -2.41
CA VAL A 91 13.15 10.92 -2.90
C VAL A 91 12.04 11.20 -1.89
N GLN A 92 12.35 11.20 -0.59
CA GLN A 92 11.38 11.34 0.50
C GLN A 92 10.58 12.65 0.42
N GLY A 93 11.23 13.75 0.03
CA GLY A 93 10.60 15.07 -0.13
C GLY A 93 9.86 15.28 -1.44
N LYS A 94 9.80 14.29 -2.34
CA LYS A 94 9.16 14.46 -3.66
C LYS A 94 7.64 14.39 -3.56
N TYR A 95 6.96 15.20 -4.37
CA TYR A 95 5.49 15.23 -4.44
C TYR A 95 4.86 13.85 -4.69
N ILE A 96 5.52 12.99 -5.49
CA ILE A 96 5.03 11.65 -5.79
C ILE A 96 4.94 10.76 -4.53
N VAL A 97 5.84 10.91 -3.56
CA VAL A 97 5.82 10.17 -2.30
C VAL A 97 4.63 10.61 -1.44
N CYS A 98 4.34 11.91 -1.42
CA CYS A 98 3.15 12.44 -0.75
C CYS A 98 1.86 11.89 -1.36
N VAL A 99 1.71 11.91 -2.69
CA VAL A 99 0.55 11.31 -3.37
C VAL A 99 0.44 9.81 -3.06
N LEU A 100 1.55 9.09 -3.08
CA LEU A 100 1.59 7.66 -2.78
C LEU A 100 1.10 7.36 -1.35
N PHE A 101 1.61 8.10 -0.37
CA PHE A 101 1.23 7.94 1.03
C PHE A 101 -0.24 8.30 1.24
N PHE A 102 -0.73 9.35 0.56
CA PHE A 102 -2.14 9.72 0.62
C PHE A 102 -3.04 8.57 0.13
N LEU A 103 -2.71 7.99 -1.03
CA LEU A 103 -3.47 6.87 -1.61
C LEU A 103 -3.43 5.62 -0.72
N TRP A 104 -2.27 5.30 -0.14
CA TRP A 104 -2.15 4.15 0.77
C TRP A 104 -3.02 4.32 2.01
N ASN A 105 -2.91 5.47 2.69
CA ASN A 105 -3.68 5.72 3.89
C ASN A 105 -5.19 5.80 3.61
N LEU A 106 -5.61 6.40 2.48
CA LEU A 106 -7.02 6.43 2.10
C LEU A 106 -7.59 5.00 1.94
N LEU A 107 -6.87 4.12 1.25
CA LEU A 107 -7.26 2.72 1.08
C LEU A 107 -7.31 1.97 2.42
N ASP A 108 -6.30 2.16 3.27
CA ASP A 108 -6.20 1.47 4.55
C ASP A 108 -7.25 1.93 5.56
N VAL A 109 -7.52 3.23 5.65
CA VAL A 109 -8.59 3.77 6.52
C VAL A 109 -9.93 3.12 6.16
N VAL A 110 -10.28 3.05 4.87
CA VAL A 110 -11.52 2.40 4.42
C VAL A 110 -11.53 0.91 4.76
N ARG A 111 -10.42 0.20 4.48
CA ARG A 111 -10.30 -1.25 4.70
C ARG A 111 -10.38 -1.63 6.16
N TYR A 112 -9.61 -0.98 7.03
CA TYR A 112 -9.61 -1.28 8.46
C TYR A 112 -10.95 -0.92 9.11
N THR A 113 -11.58 0.19 8.69
CA THR A 113 -12.94 0.54 9.15
C THR A 113 -13.95 -0.56 8.77
N TYR A 114 -13.89 -1.06 7.53
CA TYR A 114 -14.73 -2.16 7.07
C TYR A 114 -14.47 -3.44 7.87
N ASN A 115 -13.20 -3.82 8.07
CA ASN A 115 -12.83 -5.03 8.81
C ASN A 115 -13.31 -4.99 10.26
N MET A 116 -13.13 -3.86 10.96
CA MET A 116 -13.59 -3.69 12.34
C MET A 116 -15.10 -3.91 12.46
N LEU A 117 -15.88 -3.25 11.60
CA LEU A 117 -17.34 -3.35 11.60
C LEU A 117 -17.84 -4.74 11.21
N ALA A 118 -17.21 -5.36 10.21
CA ALA A 118 -17.52 -6.73 9.81
C ALA A 118 -17.29 -7.72 10.97
N ARG A 119 -16.24 -7.52 11.77
CA ARG A 119 -15.96 -8.36 12.95
C ARG A 119 -16.93 -8.16 14.11
N THR A 120 -17.54 -6.98 14.23
CA THR A 120 -18.65 -6.74 15.18
C THR A 120 -20.01 -7.19 14.64
N GLY A 121 -20.06 -7.75 13.43
CA GLY A 121 -21.31 -8.18 12.78
C GLY A 121 -22.15 -7.02 12.22
N ILE A 122 -21.59 -5.81 12.14
CA ILE A 122 -22.29 -4.62 11.67
C ILE A 122 -21.94 -4.41 10.18
N TYR A 123 -22.97 -4.37 9.33
CA TYR A 123 -22.80 -4.21 7.90
C TYR A 123 -23.49 -2.95 7.40
N TYR A 124 -22.71 -1.95 7.02
CA TYR A 124 -23.20 -0.75 6.35
C TYR A 124 -22.98 -0.85 4.84
N LEU A 125 -24.06 -0.70 4.07
CA LEU A 125 -24.01 -0.79 2.61
C LEU A 125 -23.05 0.24 1.98
N PRO A 126 -23.03 1.53 2.38
CA PRO A 126 -22.11 2.50 1.80
C PRO A 126 -20.65 2.16 2.05
N LEU A 127 -20.30 1.69 3.26
CA LEU A 127 -18.94 1.32 3.61
C LEU A 127 -18.49 0.04 2.89
N THR A 128 -19.38 -0.94 2.79
CA THR A 128 -19.13 -2.16 1.99
C THR A 128 -18.90 -1.81 0.53
N TRP A 129 -19.71 -0.88 -0.01
CA TRP A 129 -19.54 -0.40 -1.37
C TRP A 129 -18.22 0.35 -1.55
N LEU A 130 -17.83 1.22 -0.62
CA LEU A 130 -16.54 1.91 -0.64
C LEU A 130 -15.39 0.89 -0.64
N ASN A 131 -15.38 -0.06 0.29
CA ASN A 131 -14.31 -1.05 0.37
C ASN A 131 -14.15 -1.89 -0.90
N PHE A 132 -15.23 -2.30 -1.55
CA PHE A 132 -15.14 -3.17 -2.74
C PHE A 132 -15.16 -2.42 -4.08
N SER A 133 -15.68 -1.21 -4.15
CA SER A 133 -15.80 -0.44 -5.39
C SER A 133 -14.79 0.70 -5.50
N LEU A 134 -14.48 1.40 -4.41
CA LEU A 134 -13.49 2.48 -4.41
C LEU A 134 -12.06 1.93 -4.55
N CYS A 135 -11.80 0.75 -3.97
CA CYS A 135 -10.49 0.11 -4.06
C CYS A 135 -10.10 -0.28 -5.50
N ILE A 136 -11.07 -0.56 -6.39
CA ILE A 136 -10.80 -0.98 -7.77
C ILE A 136 -10.09 0.10 -8.59
N PRO A 137 -10.55 1.37 -8.65
CA PRO A 137 -9.83 2.44 -9.35
C PRO A 137 -8.63 2.98 -8.57
N LEU A 138 -8.69 3.04 -7.23
CA LEU A 138 -7.59 3.58 -6.43
C LEU A 138 -6.35 2.68 -6.42
N TYR A 139 -6.51 1.37 -6.53
CA TYR A 139 -5.40 0.44 -6.57
C TYR A 139 -4.46 0.63 -7.79
N PRO A 140 -4.94 0.67 -9.05
CA PRO A 140 -4.11 1.01 -10.20
C PRO A 140 -3.46 2.39 -10.07
N LEU A 141 -4.18 3.39 -9.55
CA LEU A 141 -3.60 4.70 -9.30
C LEU A 141 -2.44 4.64 -8.30
N SER A 142 -2.57 3.82 -7.25
CA SER A 142 -1.48 3.57 -6.30
C SER A 142 -0.30 2.85 -6.95
N VAL A 143 -0.53 1.88 -7.82
CA VAL A 143 0.55 1.19 -8.56
C VAL A 143 1.27 2.14 -9.51
N LEU A 144 0.54 3.00 -10.22
CA LEU A 144 1.14 4.04 -11.06
C LEU A 144 2.00 5.00 -10.21
N ALA A 145 1.50 5.44 -9.06
CA ALA A 145 2.28 6.27 -8.15
C ALA A 145 3.57 5.59 -7.66
N LYS A 146 3.54 4.27 -7.37
CA LYS A 146 4.75 3.48 -7.04
C LYS A 146 5.71 3.43 -8.22
N ALA A 147 5.21 3.20 -9.42
CA ALA A 147 6.03 3.14 -10.63
C ALA A 147 6.74 4.49 -10.90
N PHE A 148 6.04 5.61 -10.72
CA PHE A 148 6.64 6.93 -10.80
C PHE A 148 7.65 7.20 -9.68
N ALA A 149 7.38 6.76 -8.44
CA ALA A 149 8.34 6.89 -7.34
C ALA A 149 9.64 6.11 -7.65
N ILE A 150 9.52 4.89 -8.18
CA ILE A 150 10.65 4.09 -8.68
C ILE A 150 11.39 4.85 -9.79
N TRP A 151 10.67 5.35 -10.79
CA TRP A 151 11.28 6.04 -11.92
C TRP A 151 12.08 7.28 -11.48
N VAL A 152 11.51 8.09 -10.60
CA VAL A 152 12.18 9.27 -10.04
C VAL A 152 13.39 8.89 -9.20
N SER A 153 13.38 7.72 -8.56
CA SER A 153 14.51 7.23 -7.75
C SER A 153 15.68 6.68 -8.58
N LEU A 154 15.44 6.21 -9.81
CA LEU A 154 16.47 5.57 -10.67
C LEU A 154 17.78 6.39 -10.80
N PRO A 155 17.77 7.68 -11.15
CA PRO A 155 19.01 8.44 -11.30
C PRO A 155 19.80 8.56 -9.98
N TYR A 156 19.13 8.55 -8.83
CA TYR A 156 19.80 8.57 -7.52
C TYR A 156 20.51 7.24 -7.25
N PHE A 157 19.87 6.10 -7.55
CA PHE A 157 20.53 4.79 -7.47
C PHE A 157 21.69 4.64 -8.44
N GLU A 158 21.60 5.25 -9.64
CA GLU A 158 22.67 5.24 -10.62
C GLU A 158 23.89 6.07 -10.17
N SER A 159 23.63 7.24 -9.57
CA SER A 159 24.65 8.18 -9.08
C SER A 159 25.34 7.71 -7.81
N PHE A 160 24.58 7.27 -6.80
CA PHE A 160 25.14 6.86 -5.50
C PHE A 160 25.61 5.41 -5.46
N GLY A 161 25.23 4.59 -6.44
CA GLY A 161 25.58 3.16 -6.47
C GLY A 161 24.98 2.34 -5.33
N THR A 162 23.98 2.86 -4.62
CA THR A 162 23.32 2.19 -3.49
C THR A 162 22.82 0.80 -3.91
N TYR A 163 23.22 -0.24 -3.16
CA TYR A 163 22.93 -1.66 -3.42
C TYR A 163 23.55 -2.28 -4.70
N SER A 164 24.44 -1.58 -5.41
CA SER A 164 25.16 -2.17 -6.54
C SER A 164 26.40 -2.92 -6.06
N ILE A 165 26.44 -4.24 -6.28
CA ILE A 165 27.58 -5.08 -5.92
C ILE A 165 28.43 -5.32 -7.17
N LYS A 166 29.68 -4.86 -7.14
CA LYS A 166 30.71 -5.22 -8.12
C LYS A 166 31.47 -6.43 -7.57
N LEU A 167 31.22 -7.62 -8.11
CA LEU A 167 31.96 -8.82 -7.72
C LEU A 167 33.29 -8.89 -8.48
N PRO A 168 34.44 -9.13 -7.81
CA PRO A 168 35.70 -9.38 -8.51
C PRO A 168 35.70 -10.79 -9.15
N LEU A 169 36.38 -10.87 -10.31
CA LEU A 169 36.58 -12.01 -11.24
C LEU A 169 36.68 -13.42 -10.61
N PRO A 170 36.27 -14.51 -11.32
CA PRO A 170 36.30 -14.70 -12.78
C PRO A 170 34.95 -14.62 -13.50
N ILE A 171 33.84 -14.46 -12.78
CA ILE A 171 32.51 -14.26 -13.36
C ILE A 171 32.08 -12.83 -13.03
N THR A 172 32.33 -11.90 -13.96
CA THR A 172 31.96 -10.48 -13.82
C THR A 172 30.43 -10.30 -13.98
N PHE A 173 29.64 -10.80 -13.03
CA PHE A 173 28.24 -10.41 -12.90
C PHE A 173 28.17 -9.19 -11.98
N SER A 174 28.05 -8.00 -12.57
CA SER A 174 27.68 -6.80 -11.82
C SER A 174 26.16 -6.67 -11.84
N ILE A 175 25.50 -7.01 -10.73
CA ILE A 175 24.06 -6.75 -10.60
C ILE A 175 23.91 -5.27 -10.30
N TYR A 176 23.64 -4.49 -11.35
CA TYR A 176 23.35 -3.08 -11.22
C TYR A 176 21.90 -2.94 -10.73
N PHE A 177 21.76 -2.43 -9.51
CA PHE A 177 20.49 -2.33 -8.81
C PHE A 177 19.38 -1.61 -9.62
N PRO A 178 19.67 -0.55 -10.40
CA PRO A 178 18.69 0.04 -11.32
C PRO A 178 18.04 -0.92 -12.33
N TYR A 179 18.75 -1.95 -12.81
CA TYR A 179 18.14 -2.96 -13.69
C TYR A 179 17.15 -3.85 -12.93
N VAL A 180 17.46 -4.20 -11.67
CA VAL A 180 16.54 -4.93 -10.80
C VAL A 180 15.26 -4.11 -10.60
N LEU A 181 15.39 -2.81 -10.36
CA LEU A 181 14.27 -1.92 -10.16
C LEU A 181 13.42 -1.73 -11.44
N LYS A 182 14.05 -1.68 -12.62
CA LYS A 182 13.37 -1.69 -13.92
C LYS A 182 12.60 -2.99 -14.17
N MET A 183 13.18 -4.15 -13.85
CA MET A 183 12.47 -5.43 -13.94
C MET A 183 11.31 -5.51 -12.93
N TYR A 184 11.49 -4.95 -11.74
CA TYR A 184 10.45 -4.88 -10.72
C TYR A 184 9.23 -4.05 -11.16
N LEU A 185 9.42 -3.01 -11.97
CA LEU A 185 8.29 -2.27 -12.58
C LEU A 185 7.38 -3.20 -13.39
N LEU A 186 7.93 -4.10 -14.19
CA LEU A 186 7.13 -5.07 -14.97
C LEU A 186 6.34 -5.99 -14.03
N VAL A 187 6.97 -6.46 -12.96
CA VAL A 187 6.32 -7.31 -11.94
C VAL A 187 5.17 -6.56 -11.25
N LEU A 188 5.32 -5.27 -10.94
CA LEU A 188 4.25 -4.45 -10.37
C LEU A 188 3.01 -4.39 -11.27
N PHE A 189 3.19 -4.19 -12.58
CA PHE A 189 2.05 -4.15 -13.52
C PHE A 189 1.38 -5.52 -13.68
N ILE A 190 2.14 -6.61 -13.71
CA ILE A 190 1.60 -7.96 -13.75
C ILE A 190 0.80 -8.25 -12.47
N GLY A 191 1.39 -7.96 -11.30
CA GLY A 191 0.72 -8.11 -10.01
C GLY A 191 -0.54 -7.25 -9.90
N MET A 192 -0.54 -6.06 -10.51
CA MET A 192 -1.70 -5.18 -10.54
C MET A 192 -2.88 -5.80 -11.27
N CYS A 193 -2.66 -6.33 -12.48
CA CYS A 193 -3.71 -7.01 -13.24
C CYS A 193 -4.32 -8.17 -12.43
N PHE A 194 -3.47 -8.97 -11.78
CA PHE A 194 -3.90 -10.08 -10.95
C PHE A 194 -4.74 -9.63 -9.73
N ILE A 195 -4.31 -8.58 -9.03
CA ILE A 195 -5.03 -8.07 -7.85
C ILE A 195 -6.37 -7.45 -8.25
N ILE A 196 -6.43 -6.70 -9.36
CA ILE A 196 -7.69 -6.12 -9.86
C ILE A 196 -8.71 -7.23 -10.18
N GLN A 197 -8.29 -8.32 -10.82
CA GLN A 197 -9.17 -9.46 -11.08
C GLN A 197 -9.74 -10.06 -9.78
N ASN A 198 -8.91 -10.19 -8.74
CA ASN A 198 -9.37 -10.65 -7.43
C ASN A 198 -10.35 -9.67 -6.77
N LEU A 199 -10.06 -8.36 -6.78
CA LEU A 199 -10.95 -7.33 -6.24
C LEU A 199 -12.31 -7.32 -6.96
N LEU A 200 -12.31 -7.51 -8.28
CA LEU A 200 -13.56 -7.64 -9.06
C LEU A 200 -14.34 -8.90 -8.69
N SER A 201 -13.65 -10.01 -8.43
CA SER A 201 -14.27 -11.26 -7.94
C SER A 201 -14.90 -11.06 -6.57
N GLU A 202 -14.19 -10.42 -5.63
CA GLU A 202 -14.68 -10.12 -4.28
C GLU A 202 -15.88 -9.16 -4.31
N ARG A 203 -15.81 -8.11 -5.14
CA ARG A 203 -16.93 -7.19 -5.33
C ARG A 203 -18.19 -7.92 -5.80
N LYS A 204 -18.07 -8.86 -6.75
CA LYS A 204 -19.19 -9.67 -7.21
C LYS A 204 -19.74 -10.56 -6.09
N ALA A 205 -18.88 -11.17 -5.28
CA ALA A 205 -19.30 -12.04 -4.17
C ALA A 205 -20.09 -11.28 -3.09
N HIS A 206 -19.60 -10.09 -2.68
CA HIS A 206 -20.20 -9.32 -1.60
C HIS A 206 -21.39 -8.45 -2.04
N LEU A 207 -21.29 -7.76 -3.17
CA LEU A 207 -22.36 -6.85 -3.64
C LEU A 207 -23.35 -7.54 -4.58
N GLY A 208 -22.95 -8.60 -5.29
CA GLY A 208 -23.85 -9.36 -6.16
C GLY A 208 -24.93 -10.12 -5.38
N THR A 209 -24.55 -10.72 -4.24
CA THR A 209 -25.48 -11.46 -3.37
C THR A 209 -26.50 -10.54 -2.67
N GLY A 210 -26.10 -9.30 -2.33
CA GLY A 210 -26.97 -8.30 -1.73
C GLY A 210 -28.13 -7.87 -2.64
N ASN A 211 -27.87 -7.75 -3.95
CA ASN A 211 -28.93 -7.47 -4.93
C ASN A 211 -29.89 -8.64 -5.13
N ILE A 212 -29.43 -9.89 -4.99
CA ILE A 212 -30.30 -11.08 -5.11
C ILE A 212 -31.24 -11.19 -3.89
N LYS A 213 -30.75 -10.92 -2.67
CA LYS A 213 -31.61 -10.91 -1.47
C LYS A 213 -32.64 -9.77 -1.50
N LYS A 214 -32.27 -8.59 -2.00
CA LYS A 214 -33.18 -7.43 -2.14
C LYS A 214 -34.20 -7.60 -3.26
N LYS A 215 -33.95 -8.48 -4.24
CA LYS A 215 -34.89 -8.82 -5.34
C LYS A 215 -35.85 -9.96 -5.00
N ARG A 216 -35.67 -10.61 -3.84
CA ARG A 216 -36.51 -11.70 -3.31
C ARG A 216 -37.32 -11.32 -2.06
N SER A 217 -37.19 -10.07 -1.61
CA SER A 217 -38.03 -9.43 -0.59
C SER A 217 -38.94 -8.43 -1.27
#